data_AF-A0AAW2RNZ9-F1
#
_entry.id   AF-A0AAW2RNZ9-F1
#
_cell.length_a   1.000
_cell.length_b   1.000
_cell.length_c   1.000
_cell.angle_alpha   90.00
_cell.angle_beta   90.00
_cell.angle_gamma   90.00
#
_symmetry.space_group_name_H-M   'P 1'
#
loop_
_entity.id
_entity.type
_entity.pdbx_description
1 polymer ?
#
loop_
_entity_poly.entity_id
_entity_poly.type
_entity_poly.pdbx_seq_one_letter_code
_entity_poly.pdbx_strand_id
1 'polypeptide(L)'
;MAAASLSLSFSLAGAFKGLSIGSSSFLRGDLGSIHVGKTVSISFPIKPPLTIESAHKKGAGSTKNGRDSPGQRLGVKIFGDQVAKPGSIIVRQRGTKFHPGKNVGLGKDHTIFSLIDGLVKFEKFGPDRKKVSVYPRVVQPENPNSYRARKRESFRLQRERRRARREGTVAADPQLLLASAAETSEDTPTC
;
A
#
# COMPACT_ATOMS: atom_id res chain seq x y z
N MET A 1 -51.75 -0.16 39.04
CA MET A 1 -51.83 0.92 38.04
C MET A 1 -50.69 1.89 38.34
N ALA A 2 -49.76 2.27 37.47
CA ALA A 2 -49.53 1.99 36.07
C ALA A 2 -48.01 2.14 35.81
N ALA A 3 -47.46 1.32 34.90
CA ALA A 3 -46.07 1.37 34.46
C ALA A 3 -45.88 2.45 33.38
N ALA A 4 -44.79 3.22 33.46
CA ALA A 4 -44.39 4.14 32.40
C ALA A 4 -43.38 3.45 31.47
N SER A 5 -43.80 3.24 30.22
CA SER A 5 -43.01 2.68 29.13
C SER A 5 -42.18 3.76 28.43
N LEU A 6 -40.85 3.60 28.38
CA LEU A 6 -39.97 4.41 27.54
C LEU A 6 -39.67 3.66 26.24
N SER A 7 -40.18 4.15 25.12
CA SER A 7 -39.87 3.69 23.77
C SER A 7 -38.72 4.52 23.18
N LEU A 8 -37.61 3.86 22.83
CA LEU A 8 -36.51 4.46 22.07
C LEU A 8 -36.48 3.82 20.68
N SER A 9 -36.95 4.55 19.67
CA SER A 9 -36.81 4.21 18.27
C SER A 9 -35.50 4.80 17.73
N PHE A 10 -34.58 3.94 17.29
CA PHE A 10 -33.39 4.33 16.54
C PHE A 10 -33.62 4.05 15.05
N SER A 11 -33.84 5.09 14.27
CA SER A 11 -33.84 5.02 12.80
C SER A 11 -32.40 5.05 12.28
N LEU A 12 -31.99 3.97 11.59
CA LEU A 12 -30.71 3.85 10.91
C LEU A 12 -30.91 4.13 9.42
N ALA A 13 -30.56 5.34 8.96
CA ALA A 13 -30.44 5.65 7.54
C ALA A 13 -29.14 6.44 7.30
N GLY A 14 -28.06 5.72 6.99
CA GLY A 14 -26.83 6.30 6.50
C GLY A 14 -26.81 6.27 4.98
N ALA A 15 -26.69 7.43 4.34
CA ALA A 15 -26.39 7.56 2.91
C ALA A 15 -25.26 8.57 2.72
N PHE A 16 -24.02 8.08 2.69
CA PHE A 16 -22.85 8.85 2.24
C PHE A 16 -22.82 8.84 0.72
N LYS A 17 -23.18 9.95 0.08
CA LYS A 17 -22.98 10.17 -1.36
C LYS A 17 -21.67 10.93 -1.61
N GLY A 18 -20.74 10.23 -2.26
CA GLY A 18 -19.86 10.70 -3.34
C GLY A 18 -19.13 12.04 -3.22
N LEU A 19 -17.84 11.99 -2.91
CA LEU A 19 -16.85 12.96 -3.37
C LEU A 19 -16.19 12.40 -4.65
N SER A 20 -16.46 13.02 -5.80
CA SER A 20 -15.67 12.85 -7.02
C SER A 20 -14.99 14.17 -7.35
N ILE A 21 -13.66 14.19 -7.23
CA ILE A 21 -12.77 15.25 -7.72
C ILE A 21 -12.16 14.74 -9.03
N GLY A 22 -12.18 15.58 -10.07
CA GLY A 22 -11.50 15.40 -11.35
C GLY A 22 -12.42 15.73 -12.52
N SER A 23 -12.01 16.36 -13.62
CA SER A 23 -10.72 16.92 -14.03
C SER A 23 -11.03 17.92 -15.13
N SER A 24 -10.24 18.98 -15.22
CA SER A 24 -10.27 20.01 -16.25
C SER A 24 -10.19 19.45 -17.68
N SER A 25 -11.19 19.73 -18.50
CA SER A 25 -11.17 19.50 -19.95
C SER A 25 -10.93 20.82 -20.69
N PHE A 26 -9.66 21.11 -21.00
CA PHE A 26 -9.26 22.06 -22.03
C PHE A 26 -8.94 21.25 -23.30
N LEU A 27 -9.82 21.28 -24.29
CA LEU A 27 -9.52 20.79 -25.64
C LEU A 27 -9.91 21.85 -26.68
N ARG A 28 -8.85 22.56 -27.11
CA ARG A 28 -8.51 22.97 -28.49
C ARG A 28 -9.66 23.36 -29.43
N GLY A 29 -9.77 24.67 -29.68
CA GLY A 29 -10.30 25.20 -30.93
C GLY A 29 -9.25 25.17 -32.03
N ASP A 30 -9.57 24.55 -33.14
CA ASP A 30 -8.83 24.55 -34.40
C ASP A 30 -9.46 25.62 -35.31
N LEU A 31 -8.76 26.73 -35.56
CA LEU A 31 -9.21 27.77 -36.48
C LEU A 31 -8.53 27.54 -37.82
N GLY A 32 -9.34 27.12 -38.79
CA GLY A 32 -8.94 27.03 -40.18
C GLY A 32 -8.79 28.39 -40.88
N SER A 33 -8.34 28.29 -42.13
CA SER A 33 -8.22 29.33 -43.16
C SER A 33 -6.87 30.09 -43.13
N ILE A 34 -6.17 30.37 -44.24
CA ILE A 34 -6.66 30.91 -45.52
C ILE A 34 -5.73 30.47 -46.68
N HIS A 35 -6.33 30.25 -47.86
CA HIS A 35 -5.69 29.97 -49.14
C HIS A 35 -5.09 31.25 -49.79
N VAL A 36 -3.95 31.04 -50.46
CA VAL A 36 -3.13 32.01 -51.19
C VAL A 36 -3.81 32.48 -52.49
N GLY A 37 -3.74 33.79 -52.78
CA GLY A 37 -4.17 34.38 -54.04
C GLY A 37 -3.37 35.63 -54.46
N LYS A 38 -2.60 35.46 -55.55
CA LYS A 38 -2.18 36.39 -56.62
C LYS A 38 -1.54 37.77 -56.34
N THR A 39 -0.26 37.85 -56.75
CA THR A 39 0.41 38.85 -57.63
C THR A 39 -0.17 40.26 -57.79
N VAL A 40 0.62 41.30 -57.44
CA VAL A 40 0.87 42.53 -58.23
C VAL A 40 2.28 43.09 -57.92
N SER A 41 2.85 43.75 -58.92
CA SER A 41 4.22 44.22 -59.15
C SER A 41 4.55 45.65 -58.70
N ILE A 42 5.85 45.86 -58.36
CA ILE A 42 6.75 47.02 -58.55
C ILE A 42 6.48 48.35 -57.80
N SER A 43 7.46 48.79 -56.98
CA SER A 43 8.19 50.08 -57.14
C SER A 43 9.26 50.33 -56.05
N PHE A 44 10.49 50.55 -56.51
CA PHE A 44 11.69 51.25 -55.99
C PHE A 44 12.12 51.21 -54.49
N PRO A 45 13.43 51.04 -54.22
CA PRO A 45 14.00 50.99 -52.88
C PRO A 45 14.19 52.39 -52.28
N ILE A 46 13.20 52.88 -51.54
CA ILE A 46 13.44 53.95 -50.57
C ILE A 46 14.09 53.26 -49.37
N LYS A 47 15.42 53.38 -49.22
CA LYS A 47 16.09 52.95 -47.98
C LYS A 47 15.44 53.72 -46.82
N PRO A 48 14.72 53.07 -45.88
CA PRO A 48 14.27 53.78 -44.70
C PRO A 48 15.52 54.26 -43.92
N PRO A 49 15.42 55.34 -43.12
CA PRO A 49 16.52 55.73 -42.24
C PRO A 49 16.90 54.52 -41.40
N LEU A 50 18.21 54.35 -41.12
CA LEU A 50 18.70 53.31 -40.23
C LEU A 50 18.13 53.55 -38.82
N THR A 51 16.90 53.12 -38.59
CA THR A 51 16.39 52.86 -37.27
C THR A 51 17.30 51.77 -36.73
N ILE A 52 18.11 52.12 -35.74
CA ILE A 52 18.66 51.11 -34.85
C ILE A 52 17.44 50.54 -34.14
N GLU A 53 16.80 49.55 -34.77
CA GLU A 53 16.01 48.56 -34.07
C GLU A 53 16.96 48.09 -32.99
N SER A 54 16.68 48.52 -31.77
CA SER A 54 17.36 48.05 -30.60
C SER A 54 17.55 46.55 -30.79
N ALA A 55 18.80 46.11 -30.77
CA ALA A 55 19.05 44.80 -30.23
C ALA A 55 18.55 44.88 -28.78
N HIS A 56 17.23 44.75 -28.61
CA HIS A 56 16.65 44.41 -27.34
C HIS A 56 17.37 43.11 -27.04
N LYS A 57 18.30 43.15 -26.08
CA LYS A 57 18.73 41.93 -25.44
C LYS A 57 17.42 41.27 -25.06
N LYS A 58 17.05 40.17 -25.73
CA LYS A 58 15.88 39.39 -25.32
C LYS A 58 16.19 39.09 -23.88
N GLY A 59 15.52 39.82 -22.97
CA GLY A 59 15.84 39.82 -21.56
C GLY A 59 15.95 38.37 -21.19
N ALA A 60 17.10 37.98 -20.63
CA ALA A 60 17.38 36.59 -20.32
C ALA A 60 16.12 36.02 -19.67
N GLY A 61 15.39 35.19 -20.42
CA GLY A 61 14.09 34.73 -19.98
C GLY A 61 14.28 34.08 -18.62
N SER A 62 13.30 34.19 -17.72
CA SER A 62 13.33 33.46 -16.45
C SER A 62 13.43 31.97 -16.76
N THR A 63 14.65 31.44 -16.81
CA THR A 63 14.90 30.01 -17.01
C THR A 63 14.52 29.34 -15.72
N LYS A 64 13.39 28.64 -15.72
CA LYS A 64 12.96 27.88 -14.55
C LYS A 64 13.93 26.72 -14.34
N ASN A 65 14.78 26.82 -13.33
CA ASN A 65 15.65 25.73 -12.88
C ASN A 65 14.79 24.71 -12.12
N GLY A 66 14.07 23.85 -12.85
CA GLY A 66 13.15 22.84 -12.31
C GLY A 66 13.68 21.40 -12.41
N ARG A 67 14.99 21.19 -12.20
CA ARG A 67 15.61 19.86 -12.26
C ARG A 67 15.84 19.33 -10.86
N ASP A 68 14.86 18.61 -10.32
CA ASP A 68 14.99 17.92 -9.05
C ASP A 68 14.98 16.40 -9.24
N SER A 69 15.74 15.71 -8.39
CA SER A 69 15.74 14.25 -8.33
C SER A 69 14.65 13.74 -7.39
N PRO A 70 14.05 12.56 -7.66
CA PRO A 70 13.12 11.97 -6.72
C PRO A 70 13.82 11.67 -5.39
N GLY A 71 13.07 11.88 -4.30
CA GLY A 71 13.54 11.57 -2.95
C GLY A 71 13.93 10.11 -2.82
N GLN A 72 15.15 9.86 -2.36
CA GLN A 72 15.63 8.50 -2.14
C GLN A 72 15.05 7.95 -0.83
N ARG A 73 14.53 6.72 -0.86
CA ARG A 73 13.88 6.05 0.28
C ARG A 73 14.88 5.54 1.32
N LEU A 74 15.82 6.40 1.72
CA LEU A 74 16.81 6.15 2.76
C LEU A 74 16.14 6.14 4.16
N GLY A 75 16.95 5.99 5.20
CA GLY A 75 16.53 6.01 6.60
C GLY A 75 16.52 4.63 7.26
N VAL A 76 16.12 4.65 8.53
CA VAL A 76 15.96 3.48 9.39
C VAL A 76 14.76 2.67 8.90
N LYS A 77 14.93 1.35 8.82
CA LYS A 77 13.91 0.38 8.40
C LYS A 77 13.40 -0.45 9.58
N ILE A 78 14.30 -0.80 10.50
CA ILE A 78 13.97 -1.51 11.74
C ILE A 78 14.46 -0.65 12.91
N PHE A 79 13.55 -0.32 13.82
CA PHE A 79 13.85 0.52 14.98
C PHE A 79 14.40 -0.30 16.16
N GLY A 80 14.76 0.39 17.24
CA GLY A 80 15.20 -0.25 18.48
C GLY A 80 14.12 -1.18 19.05
N ASP A 81 14.56 -2.27 19.66
CA ASP A 81 13.74 -3.31 20.30
C ASP A 81 12.74 -3.99 19.35
N GLN A 82 12.98 -3.90 18.04
CA GLN A 82 12.25 -4.66 17.02
C GLN A 82 13.03 -5.89 16.58
N VAL A 83 12.28 -6.90 16.14
CA VAL A 83 12.85 -8.17 15.67
C VAL A 83 13.43 -7.99 14.25
N ALA A 84 14.71 -8.30 14.10
CA ALA A 84 15.39 -8.43 12.82
C ALA A 84 15.58 -9.91 12.48
N LYS A 85 15.44 -10.25 11.19
CA LYS A 85 15.85 -11.55 10.64
C LYS A 85 17.27 -11.45 10.06
N PRO A 86 18.03 -12.54 9.94
CA PRO A 86 19.30 -12.53 9.22
C PRO A 86 19.11 -11.98 7.80
N GLY A 87 20.03 -11.14 7.35
CA GLY A 87 19.98 -10.44 6.05
C GLY A 87 19.02 -9.24 6.00
N SER A 88 18.23 -8.99 7.05
CA SER A 88 17.30 -7.84 7.05
C SER A 88 18.07 -6.51 7.11
N ILE A 89 17.64 -5.55 6.30
CA ILE A 89 18.22 -4.21 6.29
C ILE A 89 17.69 -3.43 7.49
N ILE A 90 18.60 -2.91 8.31
CA ILE A 90 18.27 -2.10 9.50
C ILE A 90 18.27 -0.62 9.13
N VAL A 91 19.28 -0.14 8.40
CA VAL A 91 19.40 1.27 8.00
C VAL A 91 19.94 1.37 6.58
N ARG A 92 19.26 2.14 5.72
CA ARG A 92 19.80 2.61 4.45
C ARG A 92 20.26 4.05 4.61
N GLN A 93 21.54 4.34 4.39
CA GLN A 93 22.10 5.67 4.68
C GLN A 93 23.03 6.13 3.57
N ARG A 94 23.38 7.41 3.62
CA ARG A 94 24.48 7.99 2.82
C ARG A 94 25.57 8.38 3.80
N GLY A 95 26.76 7.82 3.59
CA GLY A 95 27.80 7.78 4.62
C GLY A 95 27.38 6.98 5.86
N THR A 96 28.24 6.97 6.88
CA THR A 96 27.99 6.26 8.14
C THR A 96 27.46 7.21 9.21
N LYS A 97 26.14 7.43 9.23
CA LYS A 97 25.48 8.10 10.38
C LYS A 97 25.40 7.15 11.57
N PHE A 98 25.10 5.90 11.27
CA PHE A 98 25.18 4.79 12.18
C PHE A 98 26.38 3.91 11.79
N HIS A 99 27.12 3.46 12.80
CA HIS A 99 28.23 2.54 12.65
C HIS A 99 27.78 1.09 12.89
N PRO A 100 28.38 0.10 12.22
CA PRO A 100 28.12 -1.30 12.52
C PRO A 100 28.65 -1.64 13.93
N GLY A 101 27.82 -2.33 14.71
CA GLY A 101 28.16 -2.86 16.03
C GLY A 101 28.33 -4.38 15.97
N LYS A 102 27.83 -5.09 16.99
CA LYS A 102 27.92 -6.55 17.06
C LYS A 102 26.79 -7.21 16.25
N ASN A 103 27.10 -8.33 15.58
CA ASN A 103 26.18 -9.18 14.81
C ASN A 103 25.48 -8.47 13.64
N VAL A 104 26.17 -7.49 13.06
CA VAL A 104 25.64 -6.60 12.03
C VAL A 104 26.73 -6.36 11.00
N GLY A 105 26.38 -6.40 9.72
CA GLY A 105 27.28 -6.15 8.59
C GLY A 105 27.09 -4.75 7.99
N LEU A 106 28.12 -4.27 7.30
CA LEU A 106 28.12 -3.04 6.52
C LEU A 106 28.22 -3.37 5.03
N GLY A 107 27.27 -2.91 4.23
CA GLY A 107 27.28 -3.06 2.78
C GLY A 107 28.14 -2.02 2.07
N LYS A 108 28.34 -2.19 0.76
CA LYS A 108 29.14 -1.29 -0.10
C LYS A 108 28.66 0.17 -0.05
N ASP A 109 27.35 0.39 0.03
CA ASP A 109 26.75 1.72 0.12
C ASP A 109 26.56 2.20 1.57
N HIS A 110 27.25 1.59 2.54
CA HIS A 110 27.12 1.81 3.97
C HIS A 110 25.75 1.43 4.56
N THR A 111 24.95 0.65 3.82
CA THR A 111 23.72 0.03 4.36
C THR A 111 24.07 -0.96 5.46
N ILE A 112 23.34 -0.88 6.57
CA ILE A 112 23.51 -1.77 7.72
C ILE A 112 22.49 -2.89 7.65
N PHE A 113 22.95 -4.15 7.77
CA PHE A 113 22.09 -5.34 7.73
C PHE A 113 22.41 -6.31 8.89
N SER A 114 21.40 -7.07 9.33
CA SER A 114 21.55 -8.03 10.42
C SER A 114 22.23 -9.31 9.96
N LEU A 115 23.11 -9.89 10.77
CA LEU A 115 23.68 -11.22 10.52
C LEU A 115 22.91 -12.33 11.24
N ILE A 116 22.32 -12.01 12.39
CA ILE A 116 21.57 -12.95 13.22
C ILE A 116 20.10 -12.52 13.33
N ASP A 117 19.26 -13.41 13.83
CA ASP A 117 17.95 -13.06 14.34
C ASP A 117 18.03 -12.51 15.76
N GLY A 118 17.21 -11.49 16.06
CA GLY A 118 17.27 -10.87 17.38
C GLY A 118 16.63 -9.49 17.45
N LEU A 119 16.86 -8.79 18.56
CA LEU A 119 16.44 -7.41 18.77
C LEU A 119 17.55 -6.44 18.34
N VAL A 120 17.15 -5.42 17.58
CA VAL A 120 18.04 -4.32 17.19
C VAL A 120 18.19 -3.35 18.36
N LYS A 121 19.42 -2.94 18.68
CA LYS A 121 19.70 -1.92 19.68
C LYS A 121 20.62 -0.83 19.13
N PHE A 122 20.25 0.42 19.38
CA PHE A 122 21.05 1.59 19.05
C PHE A 122 21.80 2.04 20.29
N GLU A 123 23.12 2.11 20.20
CA GLU A 123 24.00 2.50 21.31
C GLU A 123 24.83 3.74 20.91
N LYS A 124 25.27 4.51 21.89
CA LYS A 124 26.26 5.57 21.65
C LYS A 124 27.61 4.95 21.29
N PHE A 125 28.31 5.60 20.36
CA PHE A 125 29.65 5.26 19.92
C PHE A 125 30.54 6.50 20.05
N GLY A 126 31.12 6.68 21.24
CA GLY A 126 31.80 7.93 21.60
C GLY A 126 30.83 9.06 21.94
N PRO A 127 31.25 10.33 21.81
CA PRO A 127 30.43 11.48 22.23
C PRO A 127 29.18 11.67 21.35
N ASP A 128 29.35 11.66 20.02
CA ASP A 128 28.30 12.10 19.10
C ASP A 128 27.72 10.97 18.21
N ARG A 129 28.50 9.92 17.95
CA ARG A 129 28.12 8.89 16.97
C ARG A 129 27.26 7.81 17.60
N LYS A 130 26.55 7.05 16.76
CA LYS A 130 25.72 5.91 17.18
C LYS A 130 26.17 4.65 16.46
N LYS A 131 26.07 3.51 17.12
CA LYS A 131 26.29 2.18 16.53
C LYS A 131 25.05 1.32 16.66
N VAL A 132 24.92 0.36 15.76
CA VAL A 132 23.77 -0.57 15.69
C VAL A 132 24.27 -1.97 15.93
N SER A 133 23.74 -2.61 16.97
CA SER A 133 24.02 -4.00 17.30
C SER A 133 22.73 -4.81 17.28
N VAL A 134 22.82 -6.10 17.01
CA VAL A 134 21.71 -7.04 17.16
C VAL A 134 22.03 -8.04 18.26
N TYR A 135 21.08 -8.18 19.19
CA TYR A 135 21.18 -9.10 20.32
C TYR A 135 20.18 -10.25 20.15
N PRO A 136 20.59 -11.50 20.39
CA PRO A 136 19.69 -12.64 20.29
C PRO A 136 18.52 -12.48 21.26
N ARG A 137 17.31 -12.74 20.79
CA ARG A 137 16.09 -12.61 21.59
C ARG A 137 15.60 -13.99 22.02
N VAL A 138 15.53 -14.22 23.32
CA VAL A 138 14.76 -15.35 23.85
C VAL A 138 13.27 -14.97 23.82
N VAL A 139 12.48 -15.70 23.02
CA VAL A 139 11.04 -15.50 22.95
C VAL A 139 10.41 -16.00 24.24
N GLN A 140 9.86 -15.08 25.04
CA GLN A 140 9.09 -15.47 26.22
C GLN A 140 7.80 -16.17 25.79
N PRO A 141 7.40 -17.28 26.44
CA PRO A 141 6.15 -17.95 26.14
C PRO A 141 4.96 -17.02 26.40
N GLU A 142 3.96 -17.08 25.53
CA GLU A 142 2.76 -16.25 25.68
C GLU A 142 1.83 -16.79 26.77
N ASN A 143 1.16 -15.88 27.49
CA ASN A 143 0.16 -16.26 28.49
C ASN A 143 -1.08 -16.86 27.78
N PRO A 144 -1.47 -18.11 28.10
CA PRO A 144 -2.61 -18.79 27.45
C PRO A 144 -3.93 -18.07 27.70
N ASN A 145 -4.09 -17.42 28.86
CA ASN A 145 -5.30 -16.69 29.24
C ASN A 145 -5.30 -15.24 28.75
N SER A 146 -4.56 -14.92 27.69
CA SER A 146 -4.56 -13.58 27.10
C SER A 146 -5.84 -13.31 26.31
N TYR A 147 -6.29 -12.06 26.33
CA TYR A 147 -7.43 -11.60 25.49
C TYR A 147 -7.22 -11.95 24.00
N ARG A 148 -5.98 -11.83 23.52
CA ARG A 148 -5.58 -12.16 22.14
C ARG A 148 -5.82 -13.64 21.81
N ALA A 149 -5.43 -14.56 22.70
CA ALA A 149 -5.67 -15.99 22.52
C ALA A 149 -7.17 -16.30 22.50
N ARG A 150 -7.95 -15.79 23.46
CA ARG A 150 -9.41 -15.98 23.52
C ARG A 150 -10.12 -15.50 22.25
N LYS A 151 -9.74 -14.34 21.71
CA LYS A 151 -10.32 -13.84 20.46
C LYS A 151 -9.91 -14.68 19.25
N ARG A 152 -8.64 -15.12 19.16
CA ARG A 152 -8.17 -16.01 18.09
C ARG A 152 -8.98 -17.31 18.04
N GLU A 153 -9.18 -17.94 19.20
CA GLU A 153 -9.97 -19.17 19.32
C GLU A 153 -11.45 -18.95 19.01
N SER A 154 -12.03 -17.84 19.46
CA SER A 154 -13.41 -17.48 19.11
C SER A 154 -13.63 -17.40 17.59
N PHE A 155 -12.70 -16.80 16.84
CA PHE A 155 -12.82 -16.72 15.38
C PHE A 155 -12.61 -18.09 14.72
N ARG A 156 -11.71 -18.92 15.23
CA ARG A 156 -11.51 -20.30 14.76
C ARG A 156 -12.77 -21.13 14.93
N LEU A 157 -13.34 -21.17 16.14
CA LEU A 157 -14.55 -21.92 16.46
C LEU A 157 -15.75 -21.43 15.66
N GLN A 158 -15.89 -20.13 15.43
CA GLN A 158 -16.96 -19.60 14.55
C GLN A 158 -16.83 -20.11 13.11
N ARG A 159 -15.60 -20.15 12.56
CA ARG A 159 -15.35 -20.67 11.22
C ARG A 159 -15.66 -22.16 11.12
N GLU A 160 -15.21 -22.94 12.09
CA GLU A 160 -15.47 -24.38 12.18
C GLU A 160 -16.98 -24.66 12.34
N ARG A 161 -17.69 -23.97 13.25
CA ARG A 161 -19.15 -24.09 13.40
C ARG A 161 -19.91 -23.73 12.13
N ARG A 162 -19.51 -22.67 11.42
CA ARG A 162 -20.14 -22.27 10.15
C ARG A 162 -19.89 -23.31 9.05
N ARG A 163 -18.69 -23.88 8.99
CA ARG A 163 -18.33 -24.96 8.05
C ARG A 163 -19.12 -26.24 8.36
N ALA A 164 -19.16 -26.66 9.62
CA ALA A 164 -19.90 -27.83 10.07
C ALA A 164 -21.41 -27.70 9.84
N ARG A 165 -22.00 -26.50 10.01
CA ARG A 165 -23.40 -26.26 9.64
C ARG A 165 -23.62 -26.46 8.15
N ARG A 166 -22.76 -25.93 7.29
CA ARG A 166 -22.86 -26.12 5.83
C ARG A 166 -22.71 -27.59 5.45
N GLU A 167 -21.69 -28.27 5.97
CA GLU A 167 -21.44 -29.68 5.68
C GLU A 167 -22.55 -30.58 6.27
N GLY A 168 -23.09 -30.26 7.44
CA GLY A 168 -24.24 -30.94 8.03
C GLY A 168 -25.56 -30.65 7.30
N THR A 169 -25.71 -29.49 6.67
CA THR A 169 -26.83 -29.19 5.77
C THR A 169 -26.65 -29.92 4.42
N VAL A 170 -25.43 -30.01 3.89
CA VAL A 170 -25.11 -30.73 2.63
C VAL A 170 -25.16 -32.26 2.82
N ALA A 171 -24.89 -32.78 4.02
CA ALA A 171 -25.07 -34.21 4.36
C ALA A 171 -26.55 -34.61 4.57
N ALA A 172 -27.45 -33.62 4.66
CA ALA A 172 -28.90 -33.83 4.73
C ALA A 172 -29.60 -33.65 3.38
N ASP A 173 -28.86 -33.39 2.29
CA ASP A 173 -29.35 -33.61 0.94
C ASP A 173 -29.12 -35.09 0.61
N PRO A 174 -30.11 -36.00 0.79
CA PRO A 174 -29.94 -37.36 0.34
C PRO A 174 -29.76 -37.32 -1.17
N GLN A 175 -28.70 -37.96 -1.66
CA GLN A 175 -28.62 -38.30 -3.07
C GLN A 175 -29.94 -39.00 -3.43
N LEU A 176 -30.74 -38.35 -4.26
CA LEU A 176 -31.83 -38.98 -5.02
C LEU A 176 -31.20 -39.98 -5.99
N LEU A 177 -30.72 -41.10 -5.45
CA LEU A 177 -30.50 -42.31 -6.21
C LEU A 177 -31.88 -42.91 -6.43
N LEU A 178 -32.42 -42.62 -7.62
CA LEU A 178 -33.53 -43.35 -8.21
C LEU A 178 -33.20 -44.85 -8.24
N ALA A 179 -33.58 -45.57 -7.20
CA ALA A 179 -33.66 -47.02 -7.23
C ALA A 179 -35.02 -47.41 -7.81
N SER A 180 -35.17 -47.22 -9.13
CA SER A 180 -36.12 -47.98 -9.92
C SER A 180 -35.51 -49.36 -10.18
N ALA A 181 -35.90 -50.38 -9.43
CA ALA A 181 -35.77 -51.77 -9.85
C ALA A 181 -36.69 -52.67 -9.00
N ALA A 182 -37.83 -53.01 -9.62
CA ALA A 182 -38.58 -54.27 -9.57
C ALA A 182 -38.65 -55.10 -8.28
N GLU A 183 -39.90 -55.37 -7.91
CA GLU A 183 -40.37 -56.48 -7.10
C GLU A 183 -39.70 -57.81 -7.45
N THR A 184 -39.30 -58.59 -6.43
CA THR A 184 -39.46 -60.04 -6.40
C THR A 184 -39.69 -60.47 -4.96
N SER A 185 -40.78 -61.21 -4.80
CA SER A 185 -41.37 -61.74 -3.57
C SER A 185 -40.56 -62.85 -2.91
N GLU A 186 -40.65 -62.87 -1.58
CA GLU A 186 -40.81 -64.04 -0.69
C GLU A 186 -40.14 -65.36 -1.09
N ASP A 187 -39.22 -65.85 -0.25
CA ASP A 187 -39.26 -67.24 0.23
C ASP A 187 -38.48 -67.34 1.55
N THR A 188 -39.21 -67.62 2.63
CA THR A 188 -38.66 -67.91 3.97
C THR A 188 -38.29 -69.40 4.09
N PRO A 189 -37.23 -69.76 4.84
CA PRO A 189 -36.81 -71.16 4.95
C PRO A 189 -37.62 -71.91 6.00
N THR A 190 -38.12 -73.10 5.65
CA THR A 190 -38.55 -74.13 6.60
C THR A 190 -37.51 -75.25 6.66
N CYS A 191 -37.07 -75.52 7.90
CA CYS A 191 -36.33 -76.67 8.46
C CYS A 191 -35.21 -77.32 7.63
#